data_AF-A0A1F7V7B1-F1
#
_entry.id   AF-A0A1F7V7B1-F1
#
_cell.length_a   1.000
_cell.length_b   1.000
_cell.length_c   1.000
_cell.angle_alpha   90.00
_cell.angle_beta   90.00
_cell.angle_gamma   90.00
#
_symmetry.space_group_name_H-M   'P 1'
#
loop_
_entity.id
_entity.type
_entity.pdbx_description
1 polymer ?
#
loop_
_entity_poly.entity_id
_entity_poly.type
_entity_poly.pdbx_seq_one_letter_code
_entity_poly.pdbx_strand_id
1 'polypeptide(L)'
;MGKRRLNGEHIQVRLPETLFSLPEGYTDKLRAASYKGGERTASILEKKEAISEGEFALEQETYRQIAGENLAFFHLLMSCYLSRMVYDFERIAFDHRASLRNKYLIAAMSQKELTIACLYLKPKIIPHIPSWDKHIHMGYNGWWASHFYGAVTVARVARRLLQEGAEVRLPTAAEDIDDKIDLIASFKGRSEGLCMQIKSDDQVEWIQHRVCSGLNPNREPESLRRFLLGTRKFQDQYRGIWIPIELTLGSKPFQDGTTVWRGPIVDIFHTILTKALEEHDPSLRAAM
;
A
#
# COMPACT_ATOMS: atom_id res chain seq x y z
N MET A 1 -18.36 10.92 20.83
CA MET A 1 -18.54 10.74 19.36
C MET A 1 -17.81 9.49 18.93
N GLY A 2 -18.53 8.40 18.64
CA GLY A 2 -17.90 7.16 18.19
C GLY A 2 -17.24 7.36 16.84
N LYS A 3 -15.92 7.17 16.75
CA LYS A 3 -15.23 7.02 15.47
C LYS A 3 -15.86 5.81 14.78
N ARG A 4 -16.66 6.02 13.74
CA ARG A 4 -17.10 4.93 12.84
C ARG A 4 -15.82 4.28 12.32
N ARG A 5 -15.48 3.11 12.86
CA ARG A 5 -14.41 2.27 12.33
C ARG A 5 -14.80 1.97 10.88
N LEU A 6 -13.94 2.33 9.93
CA LEU A 6 -14.04 1.78 8.59
C LEU A 6 -13.77 0.28 8.77
N ASN A 7 -14.82 -0.52 8.86
CA ASN A 7 -14.72 -1.98 8.95
C ASN A 7 -14.22 -2.47 7.59
N GLY A 8 -13.10 -3.18 7.59
CA GLY A 8 -12.47 -3.79 6.43
C GLY A 8 -11.69 -5.01 6.87
N GLU A 9 -11.39 -5.91 5.93
CA GLU A 9 -10.56 -7.08 6.20
C GLU A 9 -9.12 -6.83 5.75
N HIS A 10 -8.17 -7.44 6.44
CA HIS A 10 -6.80 -7.50 5.95
C HIS A 10 -6.73 -8.32 4.67
N ILE A 11 -6.01 -7.81 3.66
CA ILE A 11 -5.78 -8.56 2.43
C ILE A 11 -4.51 -9.36 2.60
N GLN A 12 -4.61 -10.69 2.69
CA GLN A 12 -3.43 -11.55 2.67
C GLN A 12 -2.76 -11.49 1.30
N VAL A 13 -1.50 -11.10 1.29
CA VAL A 13 -0.68 -11.03 0.07
C VAL A 13 0.04 -12.36 -0.12
N ARG A 14 0.12 -12.83 -1.37
CA ARG A 14 0.88 -14.02 -1.75
C ARG A 14 1.77 -13.71 -2.93
N LEU A 15 2.87 -14.44 -3.05
CA LEU A 15 3.63 -14.42 -4.29
C LEU A 15 2.86 -15.19 -5.35
N PRO A 16 2.72 -14.64 -6.57
CA PRO A 16 2.11 -15.37 -7.65
C PRO A 16 3.04 -16.50 -8.11
N GLU A 17 2.45 -17.63 -8.50
CA GLU A 17 3.20 -18.72 -9.15
C GLU A 17 3.71 -18.29 -10.52
N THR A 18 2.98 -17.40 -11.21
CA THR A 18 3.32 -16.89 -12.53
C THR A 18 3.16 -15.38 -12.61
N LEU A 19 4.15 -14.70 -13.21
CA LEU A 19 4.10 -13.26 -13.46
C LEU A 19 3.45 -12.95 -14.82
N PHE A 20 2.59 -11.94 -14.82
CA PHE A 20 1.76 -11.58 -15.96
C PHE A 20 2.44 -10.55 -16.88
N SER A 21 2.34 -10.80 -18.19
CA SER A 21 2.42 -9.73 -19.18
C SER A 21 1.06 -9.00 -19.24
N LEU A 22 1.03 -7.80 -19.81
CA LEU A 22 -0.24 -7.14 -20.13
C LEU A 22 -0.83 -7.67 -21.43
N PRO A 23 -2.17 -7.76 -21.54
CA PRO A 23 -2.83 -8.19 -22.76
C PRO A 23 -2.69 -7.12 -23.86
N GLU A 24 -2.94 -7.51 -25.10
CA GLU A 24 -3.03 -6.56 -26.21
C GLU A 24 -4.16 -5.55 -25.98
N GLY A 25 -3.95 -4.30 -26.41
CA GLY A 25 -4.90 -3.21 -26.23
C GLY A 25 -5.12 -2.79 -24.77
N TYR A 26 -4.24 -3.16 -23.84
CA TYR A 26 -4.40 -2.83 -22.42
C TYR A 26 -4.62 -1.33 -22.18
N THR A 27 -3.93 -0.46 -22.94
CA THR A 27 -4.00 1.00 -22.77
C THR A 27 -5.43 1.54 -22.93
N ASP A 28 -6.18 1.07 -23.93
CA ASP A 28 -7.55 1.56 -24.17
C ASP A 28 -8.50 1.09 -23.08
N LYS A 29 -8.29 -0.12 -22.56
CA LYS A 29 -9.06 -0.67 -21.43
C LYS A 29 -8.76 0.09 -20.12
N LEU A 30 -7.49 0.39 -19.85
CA LEU A 30 -7.11 1.23 -18.70
C LEU A 30 -7.69 2.64 -18.82
N ARG A 31 -7.68 3.22 -20.03
CA ARG A 31 -8.30 4.52 -20.30
C ARG A 31 -9.82 4.47 -20.06
N ALA A 32 -10.50 3.43 -20.52
CA ALA A 32 -11.93 3.25 -20.28
C ALA A 32 -12.24 3.12 -18.78
N ALA A 33 -11.41 2.40 -18.01
CA ALA A 33 -11.54 2.30 -16.57
C ALA A 33 -11.37 3.66 -15.88
N SER A 34 -10.37 4.45 -16.29
CA SER A 34 -10.21 5.84 -15.84
C SER A 34 -11.47 6.67 -16.10
N TYR A 35 -12.00 6.71 -17.33
CA TYR A 35 -13.22 7.46 -17.63
C TYR A 35 -14.43 7.05 -16.77
N LYS A 36 -14.60 5.73 -16.54
CA LYS A 36 -15.64 5.22 -15.65
C LYS A 36 -15.47 5.69 -14.20
N GLY A 37 -14.24 5.83 -13.72
CA GLY A 37 -13.96 6.44 -12.42
C GLY A 37 -14.40 7.90 -12.33
N GLY A 38 -14.20 8.67 -13.41
CA GLY A 38 -14.69 10.04 -13.48
C GLY A 38 -16.22 10.13 -13.44
N GLU A 39 -16.91 9.29 -14.24
CA GLU A 39 -18.39 9.18 -14.22
C GLU A 39 -18.92 8.80 -12.83
N ARG A 40 -18.28 7.83 -12.16
CA ARG A 40 -18.67 7.42 -10.81
C ARG A 40 -18.52 8.56 -9.81
N THR A 41 -17.41 9.30 -9.89
CA THR A 41 -17.16 10.42 -8.98
C THR A 41 -18.22 11.49 -9.11
N ALA A 42 -18.61 11.84 -10.34
CA ALA A 42 -19.71 12.77 -10.58
C ALA A 42 -21.01 12.31 -9.91
N SER A 43 -21.36 11.03 -10.05
CA SER A 43 -22.55 10.44 -9.43
C SER A 43 -22.52 10.47 -7.89
N ILE A 44 -21.38 10.14 -7.26
CA ILE A 44 -21.25 10.19 -5.80
C ILE A 44 -21.35 11.63 -5.29
N LEU A 45 -20.74 12.59 -6.00
CA LEU A 45 -20.78 14.00 -5.63
C LEU A 45 -22.18 14.59 -5.74
N GLU A 46 -22.95 14.21 -6.76
CA GLU A 46 -24.35 14.63 -6.93
C GLU A 46 -25.22 14.17 -5.75
N LYS A 47 -25.03 12.92 -5.30
CA LYS A 47 -25.79 12.33 -4.19
C LYS A 47 -25.31 12.79 -2.80
N LYS A 48 -24.10 13.35 -2.70
CA LYS A 48 -23.45 13.76 -1.43
C LYS A 48 -23.32 12.62 -0.42
N GLU A 49 -23.10 11.40 -0.90
CA GLU A 49 -23.06 10.19 -0.07
C GLU A 49 -21.64 9.85 0.43
N ALA A 50 -21.58 9.28 1.63
CA ALA A 50 -20.35 8.66 2.13
C ALA A 50 -20.28 7.21 1.62
N ILE A 51 -19.15 6.82 1.05
CA ILE A 51 -18.96 5.46 0.52
C ILE A 51 -18.25 4.54 1.51
N SER A 52 -18.28 3.23 1.21
CA SER A 52 -17.59 2.17 1.94
C SER A 52 -16.73 1.31 1.01
N GLU A 53 -15.86 0.44 1.55
CA GLU A 53 -15.02 -0.45 0.72
C GLU A 53 -15.86 -1.42 -0.15
N GLY A 54 -17.04 -1.83 0.32
CA GLY A 54 -17.94 -2.73 -0.41
C GLY A 54 -18.74 -2.08 -1.54
N GLU A 55 -18.64 -0.76 -1.71
CA GLU A 55 -19.42 0.01 -2.69
C GLU A 55 -19.08 -0.32 -4.16
N PHE A 56 -17.91 -0.94 -4.40
CA PHE A 56 -17.35 -1.15 -5.74
C PHE A 56 -17.47 -2.60 -6.23
N ALA A 57 -18.38 -3.40 -5.67
CA ALA A 57 -18.53 -4.81 -6.03
C ALA A 57 -18.88 -5.02 -7.51
N LEU A 58 -19.69 -4.13 -8.10
CA LEU A 58 -20.07 -4.19 -9.51
C LEU A 58 -18.87 -3.90 -10.43
N GLU A 59 -18.08 -2.88 -10.11
CA GLU A 59 -16.87 -2.55 -10.86
C GLU A 59 -15.80 -3.64 -10.72
N GLN A 60 -15.65 -4.23 -9.53
CA GLN A 60 -14.79 -5.40 -9.34
C GLN A 60 -15.19 -6.54 -10.28
N GLU A 61 -16.47 -6.88 -10.33
CA GLU A 61 -16.95 -7.95 -11.21
C GLU A 61 -16.73 -7.62 -12.70
N THR A 62 -17.04 -6.38 -13.09
CA THR A 62 -16.82 -5.89 -14.46
C THR A 62 -15.35 -5.99 -14.87
N TYR A 63 -14.43 -5.55 -14.01
CA TYR A 63 -13.01 -5.57 -14.33
C TYR A 63 -12.40 -6.97 -14.22
N ARG A 64 -12.94 -7.87 -13.38
CA ARG A 64 -12.59 -9.30 -13.41
C ARG A 64 -12.93 -9.90 -14.76
N GLN A 65 -14.12 -9.64 -15.29
CA GLN A 65 -14.53 -10.14 -16.60
C GLN A 65 -13.62 -9.59 -17.73
N ILE A 66 -13.27 -8.31 -17.68
CA ILE A 66 -12.36 -7.69 -18.68
C ILE A 66 -10.95 -8.26 -18.59
N ALA A 67 -10.46 -8.55 -17.38
CA ALA A 67 -9.12 -9.06 -17.16
C ALA A 67 -8.97 -10.56 -17.41
N GLY A 68 -10.06 -11.32 -17.31
CA GLY A 68 -10.03 -12.77 -17.32
C GLY A 68 -9.13 -13.32 -16.21
N GLU A 69 -8.22 -14.21 -16.56
CA GLU A 69 -7.26 -14.82 -15.62
C GLU A 69 -6.08 -13.90 -15.27
N ASN A 70 -5.96 -12.73 -15.91
CA ASN A 70 -4.84 -11.82 -15.68
C ASN A 70 -5.04 -10.96 -14.43
N LEU A 71 -4.70 -11.51 -13.27
CA LEU A 71 -4.85 -10.84 -11.97
C LEU A 71 -4.11 -9.49 -11.90
N ALA A 72 -2.91 -9.41 -12.47
CA ALA A 72 -2.16 -8.15 -12.53
C ALA A 72 -2.95 -7.06 -13.27
N PHE A 73 -3.57 -7.41 -14.38
CA PHE A 73 -4.34 -6.48 -15.18
C PHE A 73 -5.67 -6.10 -14.53
N PHE A 74 -6.34 -7.03 -13.84
CA PHE A 74 -7.50 -6.72 -12.99
C PHE A 74 -7.18 -5.63 -11.97
N HIS A 75 -6.11 -5.81 -11.19
CA HIS A 75 -5.70 -4.85 -10.16
C HIS A 75 -5.27 -3.50 -10.77
N LEU A 76 -4.65 -3.49 -11.96
CA LEU A 76 -4.37 -2.24 -12.68
C LEU A 76 -5.63 -1.51 -13.15
N LEU A 77 -6.65 -2.23 -13.64
CA LEU A 77 -7.93 -1.63 -14.04
C LEU A 77 -8.62 -0.99 -12.84
N MET A 78 -8.71 -1.72 -11.72
CA MET A 78 -9.25 -1.22 -10.45
C MET A 78 -8.49 0.02 -9.98
N SER A 79 -7.16 -0.01 -10.00
CA SER A 79 -6.38 1.16 -9.62
C SER A 79 -6.62 2.35 -10.55
N CYS A 80 -6.67 2.18 -11.87
CA CYS A 80 -6.92 3.29 -12.79
C CYS A 80 -8.29 3.93 -12.54
N TYR A 81 -9.32 3.10 -12.33
CA TYR A 81 -10.65 3.54 -11.95
C TYR A 81 -10.63 4.36 -10.65
N LEU A 82 -10.07 3.82 -9.56
CA LEU A 82 -10.04 4.47 -8.25
C LEU A 82 -9.17 5.74 -8.25
N SER A 83 -8.00 5.67 -8.87
CA SER A 83 -7.06 6.79 -9.00
C SER A 83 -7.69 7.99 -9.71
N ARG A 84 -8.46 7.73 -10.77
CA ARG A 84 -9.20 8.81 -11.44
C ARG A 84 -10.23 9.43 -10.50
N MET A 85 -10.91 8.62 -9.70
CA MET A 85 -11.84 9.14 -8.70
C MET A 85 -11.13 10.05 -7.68
N VAL A 86 -9.95 9.66 -7.18
CA VAL A 86 -9.17 10.51 -6.25
C VAL A 86 -8.88 11.88 -6.85
N TYR A 87 -8.45 11.91 -8.11
CA TYR A 87 -8.18 13.15 -8.84
C TYR A 87 -9.43 14.04 -8.92
N ASP A 88 -10.57 13.48 -9.33
CA ASP A 88 -11.80 14.26 -9.48
C ASP A 88 -12.36 14.72 -8.13
N PHE A 89 -12.25 13.90 -7.07
CA PHE A 89 -12.55 14.33 -5.70
C PHE A 89 -11.63 15.47 -5.27
N GLU A 90 -10.32 15.40 -5.50
CA GLU A 90 -9.37 16.47 -5.12
C GLU A 90 -9.71 17.81 -5.79
N ARG A 91 -10.14 17.78 -7.04
CA ARG A 91 -10.51 18.99 -7.79
C ARG A 91 -11.81 19.65 -7.28
N ILE A 92 -12.76 18.84 -6.80
CA ILE A 92 -14.13 19.30 -6.51
C ILE A 92 -14.39 19.43 -4.99
N ALA A 93 -13.68 18.69 -4.14
CA ALA A 93 -14.01 18.48 -2.73
C ALA A 93 -13.60 19.59 -1.75
N PHE A 94 -13.25 20.80 -2.21
CA PHE A 94 -12.78 21.87 -1.31
C PHE A 94 -13.79 22.22 -0.20
N ASP A 95 -15.10 21.96 -0.39
CA ASP A 95 -16.15 22.44 0.52
C ASP A 95 -16.89 21.35 1.34
N HIS A 96 -16.58 20.05 1.19
CA HIS A 96 -17.41 18.98 1.79
C HIS A 96 -16.60 17.90 2.54
N ARG A 97 -16.82 17.79 3.86
CA ARG A 97 -16.17 16.81 4.75
C ARG A 97 -16.34 15.36 4.33
N ALA A 98 -17.49 15.00 3.74
CA ALA A 98 -17.74 13.65 3.21
C ALA A 98 -16.86 13.34 2.00
N SER A 99 -16.69 14.31 1.09
CA SER A 99 -15.84 14.18 -0.10
C SER A 99 -14.37 13.99 0.27
N LEU A 100 -13.88 14.68 1.30
CA LEU A 100 -12.51 14.49 1.80
C LEU A 100 -12.30 13.08 2.38
N ARG A 101 -13.27 12.55 3.14
CA ARG A 101 -13.22 11.17 3.64
C ARG A 101 -13.22 10.15 2.51
N ASN A 102 -14.09 10.34 1.51
CA ASN A 102 -14.17 9.46 0.35
C ASN A 102 -12.86 9.47 -0.44
N LYS A 103 -12.25 10.64 -0.66
CA LYS A 103 -10.93 10.78 -1.30
C LYS A 103 -9.88 9.89 -0.63
N TYR A 104 -9.75 9.98 0.70
CA TYR A 104 -8.75 9.18 1.42
C TYR A 104 -9.04 7.68 1.35
N LEU A 105 -10.32 7.28 1.45
CA LEU A 105 -10.71 5.87 1.31
C LEU A 105 -10.32 5.33 -0.07
N ILE A 106 -10.66 6.05 -1.13
CA ILE A 106 -10.37 5.66 -2.51
C ILE A 106 -8.86 5.65 -2.77
N ALA A 107 -8.11 6.61 -2.23
CA ALA A 107 -6.65 6.64 -2.36
C ALA A 107 -6.01 5.40 -1.71
N ALA A 108 -6.42 5.06 -0.49
CA ALA A 108 -5.98 3.85 0.21
C ALA A 108 -6.31 2.57 -0.59
N MET A 109 -7.54 2.45 -1.09
CA MET A 109 -7.94 1.33 -1.94
C MET A 109 -7.09 1.25 -3.22
N SER A 110 -6.91 2.37 -3.92
CA SER A 110 -6.09 2.42 -5.14
C SER A 110 -4.64 2.00 -4.88
N GLN A 111 -4.06 2.40 -3.75
CA GLN A 111 -2.69 2.03 -3.40
C GLN A 111 -2.54 0.52 -3.22
N LYS A 112 -3.49 -0.11 -2.52
CA LYS A 112 -3.54 -1.56 -2.33
C LYS A 112 -3.62 -2.29 -3.68
N GLU A 113 -4.52 -1.84 -4.55
CA GLU A 113 -4.66 -2.39 -5.91
C GLU A 113 -3.34 -2.28 -6.70
N LEU A 114 -2.67 -1.13 -6.69
CA LEU A 114 -1.36 -0.98 -7.34
C LEU A 114 -0.28 -1.86 -6.72
N THR A 115 -0.25 -1.97 -5.40
CA THR A 115 0.72 -2.82 -4.70
C THR A 115 0.56 -4.27 -5.14
N ILE A 116 -0.68 -4.78 -5.23
CA ILE A 116 -0.95 -6.14 -5.71
C ILE A 116 -0.60 -6.25 -7.21
N ALA A 117 -0.99 -5.29 -8.04
CA ALA A 117 -0.60 -5.28 -9.45
C ALA A 117 0.93 -5.40 -9.63
N CYS A 118 1.71 -4.59 -8.91
CA CYS A 118 3.17 -4.63 -8.97
C CYS A 118 3.78 -5.97 -8.52
N LEU A 119 3.11 -6.71 -7.63
CA LEU A 119 3.55 -8.05 -7.24
C LEU A 119 3.33 -9.10 -8.34
N TYR A 120 2.31 -8.91 -9.18
CA TYR A 120 1.87 -9.88 -10.19
C TYR A 120 2.41 -9.56 -11.59
N LEU A 121 2.84 -8.32 -11.86
CA LEU A 121 3.41 -7.94 -13.14
C LEU A 121 4.83 -8.45 -13.35
N LYS A 122 5.17 -8.69 -14.63
CA LYS A 122 6.56 -8.88 -15.04
C LYS A 122 7.39 -7.62 -14.75
N PRO A 123 8.61 -7.77 -14.20
CA PRO A 123 9.52 -6.67 -13.84
C PRO A 123 9.66 -5.60 -14.91
N LYS A 124 9.84 -6.01 -16.16
CA LYS A 124 10.05 -5.12 -17.31
C LYS A 124 8.91 -4.14 -17.60
N ILE A 125 7.71 -4.38 -17.08
CA ILE A 125 6.54 -3.53 -17.34
C ILE A 125 6.49 -2.36 -16.35
N ILE A 126 6.86 -2.63 -15.10
CA ILE A 126 6.70 -1.73 -13.94
C ILE A 126 7.33 -0.35 -14.17
N PRO A 127 8.57 -0.21 -14.71
CA PRO A 127 9.20 1.10 -14.91
C PRO A 127 8.43 2.05 -15.84
N HIS A 128 7.58 1.52 -16.72
CA HIS A 128 6.87 2.30 -17.73
C HIS A 128 5.52 2.84 -17.21
N ILE A 129 4.97 2.28 -16.13
CA ILE A 129 3.63 2.61 -15.64
C ILE A 129 3.47 4.09 -15.25
N PRO A 130 4.43 4.74 -14.55
CA PRO A 130 4.30 6.15 -14.20
C PRO A 130 4.11 7.07 -15.39
N SER A 131 4.69 6.75 -16.56
CA SER A 131 4.59 7.60 -17.76
C SER A 131 3.25 7.46 -18.49
N TRP A 132 2.38 6.53 -18.07
CA TRP A 132 1.10 6.30 -18.72
C TRP A 132 0.05 7.35 -18.43
N ASP A 133 0.24 8.25 -17.44
CA ASP A 133 -0.72 9.29 -17.04
C ASP A 133 -1.39 9.97 -18.25
N LYS A 134 -0.57 10.36 -19.25
CA LYS A 134 -1.07 11.01 -20.47
C LYS A 134 -1.97 10.11 -21.33
N HIS A 135 -1.64 8.84 -21.41
CA HIS A 135 -2.30 7.87 -22.29
C HIS A 135 -3.59 7.30 -21.68
N ILE A 136 -3.67 7.23 -20.35
CA ILE A 136 -4.82 6.72 -19.60
C ILE A 136 -5.65 7.83 -18.91
N HIS A 137 -5.31 9.10 -19.15
CA HIS A 137 -6.04 10.30 -18.73
C HIS A 137 -6.24 10.43 -17.20
N MET A 138 -5.16 10.29 -16.41
CA MET A 138 -5.25 10.31 -14.94
C MET A 138 -5.33 11.71 -14.31
N GLY A 139 -5.40 12.77 -15.12
CA GLY A 139 -5.64 14.13 -14.64
C GLY A 139 -4.42 15.03 -14.53
N TYR A 140 -3.22 14.57 -14.94
CA TYR A 140 -2.02 15.42 -15.15
C TYR A 140 -1.62 16.31 -13.95
N ASN A 141 -1.65 15.81 -12.72
CA ASN A 141 -1.15 16.54 -11.54
C ASN A 141 0.04 15.84 -10.85
N GLY A 142 0.64 14.84 -11.50
CA GLY A 142 1.74 14.05 -10.92
C GLY A 142 1.32 13.08 -9.81
N TRP A 143 0.04 13.09 -9.41
CA TRP A 143 -0.49 12.21 -8.37
C TRP A 143 -0.36 10.74 -8.76
N TRP A 144 -0.67 10.38 -10.01
CA TRP A 144 -0.51 8.99 -10.50
C TRP A 144 0.90 8.46 -10.29
N ALA A 145 1.91 9.23 -10.69
CA ALA A 145 3.31 8.84 -10.54
C ALA A 145 3.69 8.72 -9.06
N SER A 146 3.35 9.72 -8.23
CA SER A 146 3.65 9.70 -6.79
C SER A 146 2.99 8.49 -6.09
N HIS A 147 1.71 8.25 -6.37
CA HIS A 147 0.95 7.14 -5.80
C HIS A 147 1.50 5.79 -6.25
N PHE A 148 1.89 5.68 -7.51
CA PHE A 148 2.57 4.50 -8.04
C PHE A 148 3.90 4.24 -7.33
N TYR A 149 4.73 5.27 -7.11
CA TYR A 149 6.01 5.10 -6.41
C TYR A 149 5.84 4.63 -4.97
N GLY A 150 4.80 5.09 -4.27
CA GLY A 150 4.43 4.54 -2.96
C GLY A 150 4.06 3.05 -3.06
N ALA A 151 3.12 2.72 -3.96
CA ALA A 151 2.62 1.36 -4.10
C ALA A 151 3.67 0.33 -4.53
N VAL A 152 4.55 0.68 -5.48
CA VAL A 152 5.66 -0.20 -5.91
C VAL A 152 6.68 -0.39 -4.79
N THR A 153 6.87 0.61 -3.93
CA THR A 153 7.76 0.50 -2.78
C THR A 153 7.20 -0.49 -1.75
N VAL A 154 5.91 -0.40 -1.44
CA VAL A 154 5.23 -1.39 -0.58
C VAL A 154 5.32 -2.79 -1.21
N ALA A 155 5.08 -2.93 -2.52
CA ALA A 155 5.17 -4.20 -3.23
C ALA A 155 6.57 -4.83 -3.14
N ARG A 156 7.63 -4.02 -3.20
CA ARG A 156 9.02 -4.50 -3.05
C ARG A 156 9.28 -5.07 -1.66
N VAL A 157 8.84 -4.36 -0.62
CA VAL A 157 8.97 -4.82 0.77
C VAL A 157 8.16 -6.09 0.98
N ALA A 158 6.90 -6.13 0.52
CA ALA A 158 6.03 -7.29 0.59
C ALA A 158 6.61 -8.52 -0.13
N ARG A 159 7.10 -8.37 -1.37
CA ARG A 159 7.75 -9.46 -2.12
C ARG A 159 8.92 -10.04 -1.34
N ARG A 160 9.78 -9.18 -0.79
CA ARG A 160 10.95 -9.64 -0.06
C ARG A 160 10.56 -10.39 1.22
N LEU A 161 9.62 -9.86 2.00
CA LEU A 161 9.09 -10.54 3.19
C LEU A 161 8.51 -11.92 2.87
N LEU A 162 7.73 -12.03 1.80
CA LEU A 162 7.15 -13.31 1.38
C LEU A 162 8.22 -14.34 0.96
N GLN A 163 9.30 -13.89 0.31
CA GLN A 163 10.43 -14.76 -0.04
C GLN A 163 11.15 -15.32 1.20
N GLU A 164 11.11 -14.60 2.32
CA GLU A 164 11.64 -15.04 3.61
C GLU A 164 10.63 -15.87 4.43
N GLY A 165 9.48 -16.23 3.84
CA GLY A 165 8.46 -17.04 4.50
C GLY A 165 7.57 -16.28 5.49
N ALA A 166 7.56 -14.94 5.42
CA ALA A 166 6.59 -14.15 6.19
C ALA A 166 5.17 -14.32 5.61
N GLU A 167 4.17 -14.28 6.49
CA GLU A 167 2.81 -13.96 6.13
C GLU A 167 2.68 -12.44 6.04
N VAL A 168 2.32 -11.92 4.86
CA VAL A 168 2.18 -10.48 4.62
C VAL A 168 0.72 -10.13 4.42
N ARG A 169 0.29 -9.02 5.03
CA ARG A 169 -1.06 -8.48 4.93
C ARG A 169 -1.03 -7.00 4.59
N LEU A 170 -1.91 -6.57 3.70
CA LEU A 170 -2.21 -5.15 3.53
C LEU A 170 -3.18 -4.71 4.63
N PRO A 171 -2.99 -3.50 5.17
CA PRO A 171 -3.83 -2.92 6.23
C PRO A 171 -5.29 -2.77 5.78
N THR A 172 -6.20 -2.65 6.74
CA THR A 172 -7.55 -2.11 6.49
C THR A 172 -7.47 -0.63 6.08
N ALA A 173 -8.50 -0.05 5.46
CA ALA A 173 -8.47 1.39 5.16
C ALA A 173 -8.33 2.27 6.42
N ALA A 174 -8.88 1.84 7.56
CA ALA A 174 -8.68 2.55 8.83
C ALA A 174 -7.20 2.54 9.24
N GLU A 175 -6.54 1.39 9.15
CA GLU A 175 -5.13 1.27 9.56
C GLU A 175 -4.18 2.05 8.64
N ASP A 176 -4.46 2.09 7.33
CA ASP A 176 -3.69 2.88 6.36
C ASP A 176 -3.92 4.39 6.58
N ILE A 177 -5.18 4.81 6.55
CA ILE A 177 -5.53 6.23 6.55
C ILE A 177 -5.30 6.84 7.92
N ASP A 178 -5.89 6.25 8.96
CA ASP A 178 -5.92 6.80 10.31
C ASP A 178 -4.60 6.52 11.05
N ASP A 179 -4.14 5.28 10.94
CA ASP A 179 -3.05 4.73 11.72
C ASP A 179 -1.72 4.67 10.95
N LYS A 180 -1.66 5.07 9.67
CA LYS A 180 -0.42 5.16 8.86
C LYS A 180 0.40 3.86 8.78
N ILE A 181 -0.26 2.72 8.88
CA ILE A 181 0.36 1.40 8.68
C ILE A 181 0.20 1.05 7.20
N ASP A 182 1.31 0.89 6.48
CA ASP A 182 1.32 0.56 5.04
C ASP A 182 1.38 -0.96 4.78
N LEU A 183 2.00 -1.71 5.69
CA LEU A 183 2.19 -3.16 5.55
C LEU A 183 2.27 -3.84 6.92
N ILE A 184 1.74 -5.06 7.02
CA ILE A 184 1.81 -5.89 8.22
C ILE A 184 2.48 -7.21 7.84
N ALA A 185 3.39 -7.71 8.67
CA ALA A 185 4.03 -9.00 8.45
C ALA A 185 4.19 -9.80 9.74
N SER A 186 4.01 -11.11 9.66
CA SER A 186 4.25 -12.06 10.75
C SER A 186 4.99 -13.28 10.24
N PHE A 187 5.75 -13.96 11.10
CA PHE A 187 6.51 -15.15 10.72
C PHE A 187 5.96 -16.39 11.40
N LYS A 188 5.86 -17.49 10.67
CA LYS A 188 5.34 -18.75 11.22
C LYS A 188 6.23 -19.20 12.40
N GLY A 189 5.60 -19.54 13.52
CA GLY A 189 6.29 -20.01 14.72
C GLY A 189 6.92 -18.89 15.57
N ARG A 190 6.67 -17.62 15.25
CA ARG A 190 7.11 -16.47 16.04
C ARG A 190 5.93 -15.76 16.69
N SER A 191 6.16 -15.19 17.87
CA SER A 191 5.16 -14.37 18.56
C SER A 191 5.21 -12.90 18.09
N GLU A 192 6.28 -12.56 17.37
CA GLU A 192 6.59 -11.22 16.92
C GLU A 192 6.11 -10.98 15.48
N GLY A 193 5.69 -9.75 15.22
CA GLY A 193 5.34 -9.26 13.90
C GLY A 193 5.78 -7.82 13.70
N LEU A 194 5.58 -7.32 12.49
CA LEU A 194 5.97 -5.97 12.07
C LEU A 194 4.73 -5.20 11.64
N CYS A 195 4.59 -4.00 12.18
CA CYS A 195 3.77 -2.94 11.59
C CYS A 195 4.73 -1.98 10.90
N MET A 196 4.53 -1.74 9.61
CA MET A 196 5.48 -0.97 8.79
C MET A 196 4.83 0.29 8.25
N GLN A 197 5.53 1.42 8.38
CA GLN A 197 5.31 2.62 7.58
C GLN A 197 6.39 2.67 6.49
N ILE A 198 6.00 2.77 5.23
CA ILE A 198 6.88 2.64 4.07
C ILE A 198 6.84 3.92 3.25
N LYS A 199 8.00 4.57 3.12
CA LYS A 199 8.19 5.81 2.38
C LYS A 199 9.04 5.57 1.13
N SER A 200 8.71 6.30 0.07
CA SER A 200 9.52 6.39 -1.14
C SER A 200 10.22 7.74 -1.19
N ASP A 201 11.53 7.75 -1.41
CA ASP A 201 12.36 8.95 -1.55
C ASP A 201 13.31 8.77 -2.74
N ASP A 202 13.39 9.74 -3.65
CA ASP A 202 14.24 9.65 -4.84
C ASP A 202 15.72 9.94 -4.56
N GLN A 203 16.03 10.56 -3.41
CA GLN A 203 17.39 10.84 -2.94
C GLN A 203 18.03 9.65 -2.23
N VAL A 204 17.24 8.62 -1.91
CA VAL A 204 17.69 7.48 -1.12
C VAL A 204 18.24 6.38 -2.03
N GLU A 205 19.57 6.18 -1.98
CA GLU A 205 20.26 5.13 -2.74
C GLU A 205 20.14 3.74 -2.10
N TRP A 206 19.98 3.67 -0.78
CA TRP A 206 19.91 2.44 0.03
C TRP A 206 18.74 2.47 1.01
N ILE A 207 18.22 1.29 1.37
CA ILE A 207 17.10 1.19 2.31
C ILE A 207 17.50 1.74 3.66
N GLN A 208 16.77 2.75 4.11
CA GLN A 208 16.88 3.28 5.46
C GLN A 208 15.77 2.69 6.32
N HIS A 209 16.09 2.44 7.59
CA HIS A 209 15.12 1.93 8.54
C HIS A 209 15.26 2.62 9.89
N ARG A 210 14.14 2.77 10.59
CA ARG A 210 14.07 3.24 11.97
C ARG A 210 13.15 2.31 12.74
N VAL A 211 13.70 1.54 13.68
CA VAL A 211 12.89 0.85 14.69
C VAL A 211 12.31 1.91 15.60
N CYS A 212 10.99 1.92 15.73
CA CYS A 212 10.27 3.00 16.41
C CYS A 212 9.84 2.60 17.84
N SER A 213 10.24 1.42 18.30
CA SER A 213 10.05 0.96 19.68
C SER A 213 10.62 1.98 20.67
N GLY A 214 9.87 2.30 21.72
CA GLY A 214 10.30 3.24 22.76
C GLY A 214 10.22 4.73 22.40
N LEU A 215 9.93 5.10 21.15
CA LEU A 215 9.70 6.51 20.79
C LEU A 215 8.46 7.08 21.51
N ASN A 216 8.56 8.34 21.93
CA ASN A 216 7.43 9.06 22.51
C ASN A 216 6.59 9.70 21.40
N PRO A 217 5.34 9.24 21.14
CA PRO A 217 4.53 9.76 20.04
C PRO A 217 4.28 11.27 20.11
N ASN A 218 4.30 11.86 21.31
CA ASN A 218 4.04 13.29 21.50
C ASN A 218 5.22 14.18 21.09
N ARG A 219 6.39 13.60 20.79
CA ARG A 219 7.59 14.31 20.31
C ARG A 219 7.87 14.10 18.83
N GLU A 220 7.10 13.23 18.17
CA GLU A 220 7.32 12.88 16.77
C GLU A 220 6.37 13.68 15.84
N PRO A 221 6.74 13.88 14.56
CA PRO A 221 5.87 14.51 13.58
C PRO A 221 4.53 13.78 13.44
N GLU A 222 3.47 14.49 13.05
CA GLU A 222 2.09 13.98 13.04
C GLU A 222 1.93 12.63 12.32
N SER A 223 2.61 12.42 11.19
CA SER A 223 2.57 11.15 10.46
C SER A 223 3.10 9.98 11.31
N LEU A 224 4.29 10.16 11.92
CA LEU A 224 4.92 9.13 12.75
C LEU A 224 4.20 8.97 14.09
N ARG A 225 3.67 10.05 14.66
CA ARG A 225 2.81 10.00 15.85
C ARG A 225 1.58 9.12 15.60
N ARG A 226 0.90 9.30 14.46
CA ARG A 226 -0.25 8.48 14.07
C ARG A 226 0.14 7.02 13.87
N PHE A 227 1.27 6.77 13.23
CA PHE A 227 1.84 5.42 13.08
C PHE A 227 2.11 4.71 14.42
N LEU A 228 2.76 5.40 15.34
CA LEU A 228 3.06 4.86 16.67
C LEU A 228 1.79 4.56 17.49
N LEU A 229 0.83 5.49 17.50
CA LEU A 229 -0.46 5.28 18.19
C LEU A 229 -1.29 4.18 17.51
N GLY A 230 -1.23 4.13 16.19
CA GLY A 230 -1.83 3.11 15.35
C GLY A 230 -1.31 1.70 15.66
N THR A 231 0.00 1.56 15.78
CA THR A 231 0.64 0.29 16.12
C THR A 231 0.26 -0.17 17.53
N ARG A 232 0.17 0.74 18.52
CA ARG A 232 -0.33 0.39 19.86
C ARG A 232 -1.77 -0.11 19.82
N LYS A 233 -2.64 0.59 19.09
CA LYS A 233 -4.03 0.16 18.87
C LYS A 233 -4.11 -1.20 18.17
N PHE A 234 -3.18 -1.51 17.26
CA PHE A 234 -3.06 -2.80 16.60
C PHE A 234 -2.65 -3.89 17.60
N GLN A 235 -1.63 -3.63 18.43
CA GLN A 235 -1.19 -4.53 19.50
C GLN A 235 -2.31 -4.89 20.48
N ASP A 236 -3.17 -3.92 20.83
CA ASP A 236 -4.33 -4.17 21.71
C ASP A 236 -5.37 -5.11 21.08
N GLN A 237 -5.39 -5.23 19.75
CA GLN A 237 -6.38 -6.01 18.99
C GLN A 237 -5.87 -7.39 18.56
N TYR A 238 -4.56 -7.52 18.33
CA TYR A 238 -3.96 -8.72 17.78
C TYR A 238 -2.89 -9.28 18.71
N ARG A 239 -3.01 -10.57 19.04
CA ARG A 239 -2.01 -11.28 19.88
C ARG A 239 -0.62 -11.21 19.25
N GLY A 240 0.40 -11.12 20.09
CA GLY A 240 1.80 -11.07 19.70
C GLY A 240 2.47 -9.73 20.02
N ILE A 241 3.78 -9.65 19.77
CA ILE A 241 4.58 -8.43 19.91
C ILE A 241 4.71 -7.79 18.53
N TRP A 242 4.09 -6.63 18.31
CA TRP A 242 4.13 -5.94 17.01
C TRP A 242 5.12 -4.77 17.05
N ILE A 243 6.21 -4.90 16.29
CA ILE A 243 7.29 -3.92 16.28
C ILE A 243 6.96 -2.84 15.24
N PRO A 244 6.85 -1.56 15.63
CA PRO A 244 6.68 -0.46 14.69
C PRO A 244 8.02 -0.17 14.01
N ILE A 245 8.00 -0.14 12.69
CA ILE A 245 9.18 0.23 11.89
C ILE A 245 8.81 1.20 10.77
N GLU A 246 9.64 2.23 10.61
CA GLU A 246 9.63 3.08 9.43
C GLU A 246 10.72 2.62 8.46
N LEU A 247 10.36 2.46 7.19
CA LEU A 247 11.25 2.11 6.10
C LEU A 247 11.21 3.22 5.05
N THR A 248 12.36 3.66 4.58
CA THR A 248 12.47 4.59 3.43
C THR A 248 13.30 3.93 2.35
N LEU A 249 12.77 3.89 1.12
CA LEU A 249 13.41 3.26 -0.02
C LEU A 249 13.49 4.22 -1.21
N GLY A 250 14.56 4.06 -2.00
CA GLY A 250 14.72 4.67 -3.31
C GLY A 250 13.53 4.42 -4.23
N SER A 251 12.95 5.48 -4.81
CA SER A 251 11.81 5.41 -5.74
C SER A 251 12.18 4.89 -7.14
N LYS A 252 13.48 4.77 -7.48
CA LYS A 252 13.95 4.32 -8.80
C LYS A 252 13.48 2.88 -9.08
N PRO A 253 12.87 2.64 -10.26
CA PRO A 253 12.12 1.41 -10.51
C PRO A 253 13.06 0.26 -10.85
N PHE A 254 12.84 -0.90 -10.24
CA PHE A 254 12.72 -2.23 -10.86
C PHE A 254 13.41 -2.47 -12.23
N GLN A 255 14.64 -2.02 -12.46
CA GLN A 255 15.19 -1.93 -13.82
C GLN A 255 15.52 -3.29 -14.45
N ASP A 256 15.56 -4.35 -13.67
CA ASP A 256 16.04 -5.68 -14.12
C ASP A 256 15.55 -6.83 -13.23
N GLY A 257 14.71 -6.56 -12.23
CA GLY A 257 14.26 -7.58 -11.27
C GLY A 257 15.37 -8.15 -10.39
N THR A 258 16.60 -7.62 -10.46
CA THR A 258 17.79 -8.10 -9.75
C THR A 258 18.69 -7.00 -9.16
N THR A 259 18.57 -5.74 -9.57
CA THR A 259 19.51 -4.65 -9.23
C THR A 259 18.75 -3.59 -8.42
N VAL A 260 19.13 -3.15 -7.22
CA VAL A 260 20.32 -3.36 -6.40
C VAL A 260 19.84 -3.59 -4.95
N TRP A 261 19.96 -4.81 -4.44
CA TRP A 261 20.06 -5.06 -3.00
C TRP A 261 21.54 -5.08 -2.66
N ARG A 262 22.15 -3.93 -2.37
CA ARG A 262 23.42 -3.89 -1.63
C ARG A 262 23.08 -3.50 -0.20
N GLY A 263 22.75 -4.54 0.57
CA GLY A 263 22.16 -4.48 1.90
C GLY A 263 20.97 -5.44 1.97
N PRO A 264 21.07 -6.58 2.65
CA PRO A 264 19.96 -7.51 2.74
C PRO A 264 18.87 -6.86 3.60
N ILE A 265 17.65 -6.73 3.08
CA ILE A 265 16.47 -6.52 3.93
C ILE A 265 16.43 -7.60 5.04
N VAL A 266 17.05 -8.75 4.82
CA VAL A 266 17.27 -9.82 5.81
C VAL A 266 18.21 -9.40 6.94
N ASP A 267 19.31 -8.72 6.66
CA ASP A 267 20.21 -8.20 7.69
C ASP A 267 19.47 -7.12 8.47
N ILE A 268 18.67 -6.31 7.78
CA ILE A 268 17.77 -5.35 8.40
C ILE A 268 16.76 -6.09 9.28
N PHE A 269 16.06 -7.14 8.83
CA PHE A 269 15.07 -7.87 9.64
C PHE A 269 15.65 -8.66 10.80
N HIS A 270 16.75 -9.39 10.61
CA HIS A 270 17.45 -10.04 11.71
C HIS A 270 18.00 -8.99 12.67
N THR A 271 18.62 -7.91 12.19
CA THR A 271 19.10 -6.82 13.06
C THR A 271 17.95 -6.09 13.75
N ILE A 272 16.80 -5.89 13.11
CA ILE A 272 15.62 -5.25 13.68
C ILE A 272 14.98 -6.16 14.71
N LEU A 273 14.74 -7.43 14.41
CA LEU A 273 14.16 -8.38 15.36
C LEU A 273 15.12 -8.59 16.52
N THR A 274 16.41 -8.78 16.28
CA THR A 274 17.44 -8.91 17.33
C THR A 274 17.53 -7.63 18.16
N LYS A 275 17.66 -6.42 17.57
CA LYS A 275 17.70 -5.17 18.33
C LYS A 275 16.39 -4.86 19.06
N ALA A 276 15.25 -5.06 18.42
CA ALA A 276 13.95 -4.83 19.04
C ALA A 276 13.71 -5.82 20.18
N LEU A 277 14.13 -7.08 20.07
CA LEU A 277 14.08 -8.05 21.16
C LEU A 277 15.06 -7.69 22.28
N GLU A 278 16.28 -7.27 21.96
CA GLU A 278 17.27 -6.79 22.94
C GLU A 278 16.78 -5.55 23.72
N GLU A 279 16.03 -4.66 23.07
CA GLU A 279 15.44 -3.47 23.69
C GLU A 279 14.15 -3.76 24.48
N HIS A 280 13.41 -4.81 24.10
CA HIS A 280 12.11 -5.14 24.72
C HIS A 280 12.23 -6.16 25.86
N ASP A 281 13.22 -7.06 25.81
CA ASP A 281 13.60 -8.01 26.87
C ASP A 281 15.13 -8.29 26.85
N PRO A 282 15.92 -7.60 27.69
CA PRO A 282 17.37 -7.76 27.76
C PRO A 282 17.85 -9.18 28.11
N SER A 283 16.98 -10.03 28.66
CA SER A 283 17.32 -11.40 29.08
C SER A 283 17.46 -12.38 27.92
N LEU A 284 16.94 -12.04 26.73
CA LEU A 284 17.08 -12.84 25.51
C LEU A 284 18.50 -12.83 24.92
N ARG A 285 19.39 -11.94 25.40
CA ARG A 285 20.82 -11.94 25.03
C ARG A 285 21.57 -13.23 25.40
N ALA A 286 21.07 -14.01 26.36
CA ALA A 286 21.75 -15.20 26.87
C ALA A 286 21.37 -16.51 26.15
N ALA A 287 20.38 -16.47 25.24
CA ALA A 287 19.82 -17.66 24.59
C ALA A 287 20.11 -17.76 23.08
N MET A 288 20.85 -16.79 22.52
CA MET A 288 21.39 -16.79 21.15
C MET A 288 22.89 -16.93 21.17
#